data_AF-A0A538GMH9-F1
#
_entry.id   AF-A0A538GMH9-F1
#
_cell.length_a   1.000
_cell.length_b   1.000
_cell.length_c   1.000
_cell.angle_alpha   90.00
_cell.angle_beta   90.00
_cell.angle_gamma   90.00
#
_symmetry.space_group_name_H-M   'P 1'
#
loop_
_entity.id
_entity.type
_entity.pdbx_description
1 polymer ?
#
loop_
_entity_poly.entity_id
_entity_poly.type
_entity_poly.pdbx_seq_one_letter_code
_entity_poly.pdbx_strand_id
1 'polypeptide(L)'
;MKQFADQVFVLARRSVVRTLRQPASVISPLVFPMLLLAVNSGGLKAETRLPGFPTTSFVAFALAVPFIQGALFATMNAGTDLARDIQTGFLSRLSLTPMRRLAVLGGQLGGVVTLGLLQALVYVGVGLIIGVRLASGAAGLVVLLLFAVCVAFAFGAMGTFAALRTGSGEAVQGLFPAFFVFLFISS
;
A
#
# COMPACT_ATOMS: atom_id res chain seq x y z
N MET A 1 24.25 14.69 -7.91
CA MET A 1 23.17 14.14 -7.03
C MET A 1 21.82 14.84 -7.25
N LYS A 2 21.75 16.18 -7.32
CA LYS A 2 20.48 16.92 -7.55
C LYS A 2 19.64 16.39 -8.73
N GLN A 3 20.25 16.25 -9.90
CA GLN A 3 19.57 15.76 -11.11
C GLN A 3 18.95 14.35 -10.98
N PHE A 4 19.52 13.48 -10.14
CA PHE A 4 18.94 12.15 -9.87
C PHE A 4 17.74 12.23 -8.93
N ALA A 5 17.84 13.02 -7.86
CA ALA A 5 16.73 13.26 -6.94
C ALA A 5 15.54 13.91 -7.64
N ASP A 6 15.80 14.87 -8.53
CA ASP A 6 14.76 15.53 -9.33
C ASP A 6 14.06 14.53 -10.26
N GLN A 7 14.80 13.65 -10.92
CA GLN A 7 14.24 12.58 -11.75
C GLN A 7 13.33 11.65 -10.95
N VAL A 8 13.78 11.20 -9.78
CA VAL A 8 12.99 10.35 -8.88
C VAL A 8 11.71 11.07 -8.45
N PHE A 9 11.82 12.34 -8.04
CA PHE A 9 10.68 13.13 -7.59
C PHE A 9 9.63 13.33 -8.67
N VAL A 10 10.04 13.68 -9.90
CA VAL A 10 9.12 13.89 -11.02
C VAL A 10 8.39 12.59 -11.38
N LEU A 11 9.10 11.45 -11.39
CA LEU A 11 8.47 10.15 -11.66
C LEU A 11 7.54 9.71 -10.52
N ALA A 12 7.93 9.92 -9.26
CA ALA A 12 7.07 9.65 -8.11
C ALA A 12 5.80 10.49 -8.16
N ARG A 13 5.93 11.79 -8.45
CA ARG A 13 4.78 12.68 -8.63
C ARG A 13 3.88 12.22 -9.78
N ARG A 14 4.45 11.77 -10.91
CA ARG A 14 3.68 11.19 -12.02
C ARG A 14 2.87 9.97 -11.56
N SER A 15 3.49 9.06 -10.82
CA SER A 15 2.83 7.88 -10.27
C SER A 15 1.65 8.27 -9.36
N VAL A 16 1.88 9.16 -8.39
CA VAL A 16 0.84 9.65 -7.47
C VAL A 16 -0.31 10.30 -8.24
N VAL A 17 -0.01 11.23 -9.15
CA VAL A 17 -1.03 11.94 -9.93
C VAL A 17 -1.82 10.98 -10.82
N ARG A 18 -1.18 9.97 -11.40
CA ARG A 18 -1.87 8.94 -12.19
C ARG A 18 -2.87 8.17 -11.34
N THR A 19 -2.47 7.74 -10.14
CA THR A 19 -3.37 7.02 -9.23
C THR A 19 -4.51 7.91 -8.75
N LEU A 20 -4.23 9.17 -8.39
CA LEU A 20 -5.26 10.12 -7.95
C LEU A 20 -6.30 10.45 -9.04
N ARG A 21 -5.91 10.35 -10.31
CA ARG A 21 -6.83 10.49 -11.46
C ARG A 21 -7.69 9.26 -11.72
N GLN A 22 -7.47 8.16 -11.01
CA GLN A 22 -8.23 6.93 -11.10
C GLN A 22 -8.98 6.71 -9.77
N PRO A 23 -10.22 7.21 -9.64
CA PRO A 23 -10.95 7.19 -8.36
C PRO A 23 -11.04 5.79 -7.75
N ALA A 24 -11.28 4.76 -8.58
CA ALA A 24 -11.33 3.37 -8.14
C ALA A 24 -10.03 2.90 -7.46
N SER A 25 -8.86 3.32 -7.96
CA SER A 25 -7.56 2.96 -7.39
C SER A 25 -7.25 3.67 -6.07
N VAL A 26 -7.97 4.73 -5.73
CA VAL A 26 -7.85 5.45 -4.44
C VAL A 26 -8.91 5.01 -3.46
N ILE A 27 -10.16 4.86 -3.91
CA ILE A 27 -11.33 4.59 -3.06
C ILE A 27 -11.33 3.13 -2.60
N SER A 28 -11.13 2.17 -3.51
CA SER A 28 -11.23 0.74 -3.15
C SER A 28 -10.27 0.33 -2.05
N PRO A 29 -8.99 0.73 -2.06
CA PRO A 29 -8.05 0.41 -0.98
C PRO A 29 -8.39 1.09 0.34
N LEU A 30 -9.15 2.18 0.33
CA LEU A 30 -9.59 2.85 1.56
C LEU A 30 -10.86 2.20 2.12
N VAL A 31 -11.84 1.96 1.26
CA VAL A 31 -13.18 1.49 1.66
C VAL A 31 -13.14 0.01 2.03
N PHE A 32 -12.56 -0.85 1.20
CA PHE A 32 -12.64 -2.30 1.40
C PHE A 32 -12.00 -2.74 2.74
N PRO A 33 -10.77 -2.32 3.09
CA PRO A 33 -10.16 -2.74 4.36
C PRO A 33 -10.89 -2.19 5.58
N MET A 34 -11.45 -0.99 5.49
CA MET A 34 -12.20 -0.40 6.60
C MET A 34 -13.57 -1.03 6.78
N LEU A 35 -14.26 -1.39 5.70
CA LEU A 35 -15.48 -2.19 5.79
C LEU A 35 -15.19 -3.54 6.43
N LEU A 36 -14.11 -4.19 6.02
CA LEU A 36 -13.73 -5.49 6.58
C LEU A 36 -13.38 -5.36 8.07
N LEU A 37 -12.65 -4.31 8.48
CA LEU A 37 -12.42 -3.99 9.89
C LEU A 37 -13.73 -3.75 10.65
N ALA A 38 -14.67 -2.99 10.08
CA ALA A 38 -15.95 -2.70 10.71
C ALA A 38 -16.79 -3.98 10.91
N VAL A 39 -16.85 -4.86 9.92
CA VAL A 39 -17.56 -6.15 10.01
C VAL A 39 -16.91 -7.07 11.05
N ASN A 40 -15.58 -7.23 10.99
CA ASN A 40 -14.87 -8.09 11.95
C ASN A 40 -14.98 -7.54 13.37
N SER A 41 -14.81 -6.23 13.56
CA SER A 41 -14.96 -5.62 14.89
C SER A 41 -16.39 -5.64 15.41
N GLY A 42 -17.41 -5.68 14.54
CA GLY A 42 -18.80 -5.88 14.92
C GLY A 42 -19.06 -7.30 15.45
N GLY A 43 -18.51 -8.31 14.78
CA GLY A 43 -18.69 -9.73 15.12
C GLY A 43 -17.85 -10.21 16.30
N LEU A 44 -16.64 -9.67 16.48
CA LEU A 44 -15.66 -10.18 17.45
C LEU A 44 -15.57 -9.31 18.73
N LYS A 45 -16.55 -8.43 19.01
CA LYS A 45 -16.56 -7.64 20.26
C LYS A 45 -16.52 -8.52 21.51
N ALA A 46 -17.18 -9.68 21.47
CA ALA A 46 -17.22 -10.62 22.58
C ALA A 46 -15.83 -11.19 22.92
N GLU A 47 -14.91 -11.24 21.95
CA GLU A 47 -13.58 -11.84 22.15
C GLU A 47 -12.67 -11.00 23.06
N THR A 48 -12.91 -9.69 23.16
CA THR A 48 -12.20 -8.81 24.09
C THR A 48 -12.40 -9.17 25.57
N ARG A 49 -13.38 -10.04 25.87
CA ARG A 49 -13.64 -10.54 27.23
C ARG A 49 -12.90 -11.84 27.55
N LEU A 50 -12.13 -12.41 26.63
CA LEU A 50 -11.33 -13.60 26.91
C LEU A 50 -10.15 -13.27 27.84
N PRO A 51 -9.87 -14.12 28.84
CA PRO A 51 -8.69 -13.97 29.70
C PRO A 51 -7.42 -14.09 28.84
N GLY A 52 -6.57 -13.06 28.89
CA GLY A 52 -5.30 -13.00 28.13
C GLY A 52 -5.36 -12.18 26.82
N PHE A 53 -6.49 -11.59 26.46
CA PHE A 53 -6.57 -10.76 25.25
C PHE A 53 -5.74 -9.47 25.42
N PRO A 54 -4.90 -9.10 24.44
CA PRO A 54 -3.85 -8.07 24.62
C PRO A 54 -4.38 -6.64 24.77
N THR A 55 -5.66 -6.38 24.49
CA THR A 55 -6.23 -5.01 24.51
C THR A 55 -7.70 -5.00 24.92
N THR A 56 -8.21 -3.86 25.39
CA THR A 56 -9.65 -3.69 25.70
C THR A 56 -10.49 -3.35 24.46
N SER A 57 -9.88 -3.27 23.27
CA SER A 57 -10.53 -2.91 22.01
C SER A 57 -10.01 -3.76 20.86
N PHE A 58 -10.88 -4.63 20.34
CA PHE A 58 -10.58 -5.43 19.14
C PHE A 58 -10.22 -4.56 17.93
N VAL A 59 -10.81 -3.37 17.82
CA VAL A 59 -10.49 -2.41 16.74
C VAL A 59 -9.04 -1.94 16.84
N ALA A 60 -8.53 -1.69 18.06
CA ALA A 60 -7.15 -1.28 18.29
C ALA A 60 -6.16 -2.40 17.91
N PHE A 61 -6.53 -3.66 18.18
CA PHE A 61 -5.76 -4.84 17.79
C PHE A 61 -5.79 -5.09 16.28
N ALA A 62 -6.97 -5.06 15.67
CA ALA A 62 -7.17 -5.39 14.26
C ALA A 62 -6.79 -4.26 13.30
N LEU A 63 -6.45 -3.07 13.81
CA LEU A 63 -6.08 -1.90 13.01
C LEU A 63 -4.87 -2.16 12.10
N ALA A 64 -3.98 -3.08 12.45
CA ALA A 64 -2.85 -3.50 11.60
C ALA A 64 -3.29 -4.15 10.27
N VAL A 65 -4.45 -4.82 10.25
CA VAL A 65 -4.95 -5.58 9.09
C VAL A 65 -5.23 -4.64 7.89
N PRO A 66 -5.94 -3.51 8.06
CA PRO A 66 -6.09 -2.52 7.00
C PRO A 66 -4.79 -2.02 6.36
N PHE A 67 -3.71 -1.86 7.12
CA PHE A 67 -2.42 -1.40 6.56
C PHE A 67 -1.84 -2.42 5.59
N ILE A 68 -1.90 -3.70 5.95
CA ILE A 68 -1.40 -4.78 5.08
C ILE A 68 -2.30 -4.91 3.84
N GLN A 69 -3.61 -4.83 4.00
CA GLN A 69 -4.56 -4.88 2.87
C GLN A 69 -4.39 -3.68 1.94
N GLY A 70 -4.21 -2.46 2.46
CA GLY A 70 -3.90 -1.28 1.67
C GLY A 70 -2.63 -1.47 0.84
N ALA A 71 -1.59 -2.05 1.42
CA ALA A 71 -0.36 -2.36 0.70
C ALA A 71 -0.51 -3.47 -0.36
N LEU A 72 -1.39 -4.45 -0.14
CA LEU A 72 -1.75 -5.43 -1.17
C LEU A 72 -2.37 -4.73 -2.39
N PHE A 73 -3.30 -3.80 -2.18
CA PHE A 73 -3.82 -2.98 -3.28
C PHE A 73 -2.73 -2.11 -3.92
N ALA A 74 -1.80 -1.58 -3.14
CA ALA A 74 -0.67 -0.82 -3.66
C ALA A 74 0.21 -1.67 -4.59
N THR A 75 0.44 -2.96 -4.28
CA THR A 75 1.10 -3.93 -5.18
C THR A 75 0.42 -4.00 -6.54
N MET A 76 -0.91 -4.18 -6.50
CA MET A 76 -1.72 -4.42 -7.70
C MET A 76 -1.73 -3.17 -8.58
N ASN A 77 -1.92 -1.99 -7.97
CA ASN A 77 -1.83 -0.72 -8.65
C ASN A 77 -0.44 -0.54 -9.26
N ALA A 78 0.64 -0.66 -8.47
CA ALA A 78 2.02 -0.43 -8.90
C ALA A 78 2.45 -1.35 -10.05
N GLY A 79 2.15 -2.64 -9.94
CA GLY A 79 2.51 -3.62 -10.95
C GLY A 79 1.67 -3.48 -12.22
N THR A 80 0.35 -3.25 -12.11
CA THR A 80 -0.51 -3.02 -13.28
C THR A 80 -0.08 -1.76 -14.04
N ASP A 81 0.24 -0.71 -13.30
CA ASP A 81 0.71 0.54 -13.84
C ASP A 81 2.06 0.43 -14.56
N LEU A 82 2.99 -0.33 -13.98
CA LEU A 82 4.29 -0.58 -14.61
C LEU A 82 4.14 -1.48 -15.83
N ALA A 83 3.29 -2.50 -15.77
CA ALA A 83 2.97 -3.33 -16.91
C ALA A 83 2.34 -2.50 -18.05
N ARG A 84 1.46 -1.55 -17.74
CA ARG A 84 0.94 -0.59 -18.72
C ARG A 84 2.06 0.29 -19.31
N ASP A 85 2.99 0.76 -18.50
CA ASP A 85 4.15 1.53 -18.99
C ASP A 85 5.07 0.66 -19.89
N ILE A 86 5.13 -0.66 -19.68
CA ILE A 86 5.81 -1.62 -20.57
C ILE A 86 5.02 -1.79 -21.88
N GLN A 87 3.73 -2.12 -21.80
CA GLN A 87 2.85 -2.37 -22.94
C GLN A 87 2.73 -1.16 -23.89
N THR A 88 2.67 0.05 -23.33
CA THR A 88 2.60 1.29 -24.12
C THR A 88 3.95 1.73 -24.70
N GLY A 89 5.04 1.00 -24.42
CA GLY A 89 6.40 1.35 -24.83
C GLY A 89 6.97 2.58 -24.13
N PHE A 90 6.35 3.04 -23.02
CA PHE A 90 6.84 4.19 -22.25
C PHE A 90 8.26 3.93 -21.73
N LEU A 91 8.53 2.75 -21.17
CA LEU A 91 9.88 2.40 -20.71
C LEU A 91 10.92 2.38 -21.85
N SER A 92 10.52 1.91 -23.03
CA SER A 92 11.38 1.89 -24.23
C SER A 92 11.70 3.30 -24.74
N ARG A 93 10.77 4.24 -24.64
CA ARG A 93 11.04 5.65 -24.95
C ARG A 93 11.94 6.28 -23.90
N LEU A 94 11.74 5.94 -22.63
CA LEU A 94 12.51 6.49 -21.52
C LEU A 94 13.98 6.03 -21.57
N SER A 95 14.26 4.82 -22.05
CA SER A 95 15.62 4.31 -22.21
C SER A 95 16.44 5.03 -23.30
N LEU A 96 15.77 5.76 -24.21
CA LEU A 96 16.42 6.61 -25.21
C LEU A 96 16.79 8.01 -24.68
N THR A 97 16.36 8.34 -23.47
CA THR A 97 16.68 9.61 -22.80
C THR A 97 17.85 9.42 -21.83
N PRO A 98 18.54 10.48 -21.37
CA PRO A 98 19.60 10.38 -20.35
C PRO A 98 19.08 10.05 -18.93
N MET A 99 17.91 9.39 -18.82
CA MET A 99 17.33 8.94 -17.57
C MET A 99 18.04 7.70 -17.02
N ARG A 100 18.35 7.74 -15.73
CA ARG A 100 18.92 6.59 -15.02
C ARG A 100 17.84 5.55 -14.74
N ARG A 101 18.09 4.27 -15.04
CA ARG A 101 17.17 3.15 -14.71
C ARG A 101 16.78 3.12 -13.23
N LEU A 102 17.73 3.41 -12.35
CA LEU A 102 17.49 3.50 -10.90
C LEU A 102 16.56 4.66 -10.52
N ALA A 103 16.53 5.75 -11.29
CA ALA A 103 15.60 6.85 -11.05
C ALA A 103 14.17 6.45 -11.44
N VAL A 104 14.01 5.58 -12.43
CA VAL A 104 12.72 5.02 -12.83
C VAL A 104 12.13 4.15 -11.74
N LEU A 105 12.91 3.18 -11.26
CA LEU A 105 12.50 2.30 -10.16
C LEU A 105 12.26 3.09 -8.87
N GLY A 106 13.18 3.99 -8.52
CA GLY A 106 13.05 4.84 -7.33
C GLY A 106 11.82 5.75 -7.39
N GLY A 107 11.53 6.33 -8.55
CA GLY A 107 10.33 7.16 -8.75
C GLY A 107 9.04 6.35 -8.63
N GLN A 108 8.95 5.19 -9.27
CA GLN A 108 7.78 4.32 -9.18
C GLN A 108 7.54 3.88 -7.71
N LEU A 109 8.56 3.35 -7.04
CA LEU A 109 8.45 2.91 -5.63
C LEU A 109 8.19 4.08 -4.69
N GLY A 110 8.79 5.25 -4.94
CA GLY A 110 8.51 6.47 -4.19
C GLY A 110 7.04 6.90 -4.30
N GLY A 111 6.44 6.76 -5.48
CA GLY A 111 5.00 6.99 -5.67
C GLY A 111 4.14 6.03 -4.86
N VAL A 112 4.48 4.74 -4.89
CA VAL A 112 3.78 3.69 -4.11
C VAL A 112 3.87 3.93 -2.61
N VAL A 113 5.06 4.23 -2.10
CA VAL A 113 5.28 4.54 -0.68
C VAL A 113 4.51 5.80 -0.27
N THR A 114 4.49 6.82 -1.13
CA THR A 114 3.72 8.06 -0.86
C THR A 114 2.23 7.77 -0.74
N LEU A 115 1.67 7.00 -1.67
CA LEU A 115 0.26 6.60 -1.63
C LEU A 115 -0.06 5.72 -0.42
N GLY A 116 0.82 4.76 -0.10
CA GLY A 116 0.68 3.91 1.08
C GLY A 116 0.72 4.70 2.38
N LEU A 117 1.59 5.71 2.49
CA LEU A 117 1.61 6.65 3.61
C LEU A 117 0.32 7.46 3.72
N LEU A 118 -0.22 7.95 2.61
CA LEU A 118 -1.50 8.67 2.61
C LEU A 118 -2.64 7.76 3.07
N GLN A 119 -2.70 6.52 2.59
CA GLN A 119 -3.67 5.52 3.06
C GLN A 119 -3.52 5.22 4.55
N ALA A 120 -2.28 5.05 5.02
CA ALA A 120 -1.97 4.82 6.42
C ALA A 120 -2.48 5.96 7.32
N LEU A 121 -2.28 7.21 6.90
CA LEU A 121 -2.79 8.38 7.61
C LEU A 121 -4.33 8.39 7.67
N VAL A 122 -5.00 7.98 6.59
CA VAL A 122 -6.47 7.85 6.56
C VAL A 122 -6.93 6.78 7.54
N TYR A 123 -6.31 5.60 7.56
CA TYR A 123 -6.67 4.52 8.48
C TYR A 123 -6.48 4.93 9.94
N VAL A 124 -5.37 5.60 10.28
CA VAL A 124 -5.17 6.14 11.63
C VAL A 124 -6.23 7.18 11.95
N GLY A 125 -6.49 8.14 11.05
CA GLY A 125 -7.48 9.20 11.26
C GLY A 125 -8.86 8.62 11.55
N VAL A 126 -9.28 7.62 10.78
CA VAL A 126 -10.57 6.95 10.98
C VAL A 126 -10.60 6.16 12.29
N GLY A 127 -9.52 5.44 12.62
CA GLY A 127 -9.39 4.76 13.92
C GLY A 127 -9.56 5.72 15.09
N LEU A 128 -8.92 6.89 15.04
CA LEU A 128 -9.03 7.93 16.06
C LEU A 128 -10.47 8.49 16.16
N ILE A 129 -11.15 8.73 15.02
CA ILE A 129 -12.54 9.19 14.98
C ILE A 129 -13.49 8.17 15.63
N ILE A 130 -13.24 6.88 15.43
CA ILE A 130 -14.03 5.79 16.02
C ILE A 130 -13.71 5.61 17.53
N GLY A 131 -12.73 6.35 18.06
CA GLY A 131 -12.39 6.36 19.48
C GLY A 131 -11.27 5.38 19.87
N VAL A 132 -10.51 4.87 18.91
CA VAL A 132 -9.32 4.06 19.21
C VAL A 132 -8.27 4.94 19.89
N ARG A 133 -7.79 4.49 21.05
CA ARG A 133 -6.66 5.11 21.74
C ARG A 133 -5.38 4.39 21.38
N LEU A 134 -4.39 5.11 20.87
CA LEU A 134 -3.03 4.61 20.67
C LEU A 134 -2.38 4.43 22.05
N ALA A 135 -2.38 3.20 22.56
CA ALA A 135 -1.83 2.87 23.88
C ALA A 135 -0.34 3.26 24.02
N SER A 136 0.40 3.23 22.91
CA SER A 136 1.83 3.58 22.81
C SER A 136 2.10 5.06 22.47
N GLY A 137 1.06 5.91 22.42
CA GLY A 137 1.18 7.34 22.17
C GLY A 137 1.82 7.68 20.81
N ALA A 138 2.52 8.83 20.75
CA ALA A 138 3.14 9.34 19.52
C ALA A 138 4.24 8.41 18.97
N ALA A 139 4.98 7.72 19.85
CA ALA A 139 6.00 6.75 19.43
C ALA A 139 5.38 5.57 18.67
N GLY A 140 4.23 5.07 19.15
CA GLY A 140 3.45 4.05 18.47
C GLY A 140 3.04 4.45 17.06
N LEU A 141 2.58 5.69 16.89
CA LEU A 141 2.18 6.22 15.58
C LEU A 141 3.36 6.23 14.60
N VAL A 142 4.54 6.66 15.03
CA VAL A 142 5.74 6.68 14.18
C VAL A 142 6.11 5.27 13.73
N VAL A 143 6.13 4.30 14.65
CA VAL A 143 6.41 2.89 14.33
C VAL A 143 5.39 2.35 13.33
N LEU A 144 4.11 2.70 13.49
CA LEU A 144 3.03 2.26 12.61
C LEU A 144 3.17 2.85 11.20
N LEU A 145 3.54 4.13 11.08
CA LEU A 145 3.82 4.75 9.78
C LEU A 145 5.08 4.17 9.12
N LEU A 146 6.13 3.89 9.89
CA LEU A 146 7.33 3.21 9.38
C LEU A 146 6.98 1.80 8.89
N PHE A 147 6.16 1.07 9.63
CA PHE A 147 5.65 -0.23 9.20
C PHE A 147 4.87 -0.10 7.89
N ALA A 148 3.97 0.87 7.76
CA ALA A 148 3.24 1.12 6.52
C ALA A 148 4.16 1.41 5.33
N VAL A 149 5.24 2.19 5.53
CA VAL A 149 6.27 2.43 4.51
C VAL A 149 6.96 1.14 4.11
N CYS A 150 7.40 0.34 5.08
CA CYS A 150 8.09 -0.93 4.82
C CYS A 150 7.20 -1.90 4.04
N VAL A 151 5.93 -2.04 4.45
CA VAL A 151 4.98 -2.92 3.79
C VAL A 151 4.67 -2.40 2.39
N ALA A 152 4.34 -1.11 2.22
CA ALA A 152 4.10 -0.53 0.90
C ALA A 152 5.31 -0.66 -0.05
N PHE A 153 6.52 -0.50 0.48
CA PHE A 153 7.76 -0.69 -0.28
C PHE A 153 7.95 -2.15 -0.70
N ALA A 154 7.82 -3.10 0.24
CA ALA A 154 8.01 -4.52 -0.03
C ALA A 154 7.03 -5.03 -1.09
N PHE A 155 5.75 -4.74 -0.89
CA PHE A 155 4.66 -5.12 -1.78
C PHE A 155 4.74 -4.38 -3.13
N GLY A 156 5.05 -3.08 -3.11
CA GLY A 156 5.33 -2.30 -4.33
C GLY A 156 6.49 -2.86 -5.15
N ALA A 157 7.56 -3.30 -4.49
CA ALA A 157 8.70 -3.94 -5.13
C ALA A 157 8.34 -5.29 -5.74
N MET A 158 7.52 -6.10 -5.05
CA MET A 158 7.01 -7.37 -5.59
C MET A 158 6.15 -7.14 -6.84
N GLY A 159 5.23 -6.17 -6.80
CA GLY A 159 4.38 -5.82 -7.96
C GLY A 159 5.20 -5.31 -9.15
N THR A 160 6.20 -4.47 -8.87
CA THR A 160 7.17 -3.99 -9.86
C THR A 160 7.97 -5.14 -10.47
N PHE A 161 8.47 -6.05 -9.65
CA PHE A 161 9.22 -7.23 -10.10
C PHE A 161 8.37 -8.13 -10.99
N ALA A 162 7.14 -8.43 -10.57
CA ALA A 162 6.20 -9.23 -11.35
C ALA A 162 5.95 -8.58 -12.72
N ALA A 163 5.66 -7.28 -12.75
CA ALA A 163 5.42 -6.55 -13.99
C ALA A 163 6.63 -6.55 -14.95
N LEU A 164 7.84 -6.38 -14.42
CA LEU A 164 9.07 -6.45 -15.23
C LEU A 164 9.32 -7.85 -15.80
N ARG A 165 8.89 -8.90 -15.10
CA ARG A 165 9.08 -10.28 -15.52
C ARG A 165 8.02 -10.77 -16.50
N THR A 166 6.77 -10.32 -16.35
CA THR A 166 5.63 -10.79 -17.16
C THR A 166 5.27 -9.84 -18.30
N GLY A 167 5.50 -8.54 -18.16
CA GLY A 167 5.08 -7.51 -19.11
C GLY A 167 3.56 -7.36 -19.25
N SER A 168 2.76 -8.03 -18.41
CA SER A 168 1.29 -8.05 -18.50
C SER A 168 0.67 -7.63 -17.17
N GLY A 169 -0.28 -6.69 -17.25
CA GLY A 169 -1.03 -6.23 -16.08
C GLY A 169 -1.94 -7.31 -15.53
N GLU A 170 -2.52 -8.13 -16.42
CA GLU A 170 -3.36 -9.28 -16.09
C GLU A 170 -2.59 -10.30 -15.26
N ALA A 171 -1.34 -10.60 -15.64
CA ALA A 171 -0.48 -11.50 -14.87
C ALA A 171 -0.16 -10.96 -13.47
N VAL A 172 0.07 -9.65 -13.33
CA VAL A 172 0.27 -9.01 -12.01
C VAL A 172 -1.01 -9.10 -11.17
N GLN A 173 -2.17 -8.83 -11.78
CA GLN A 173 -3.46 -8.93 -11.08
C GLN A 173 -3.75 -10.37 -10.62
N GLY A 174 -3.32 -11.36 -11.39
CA GLY A 174 -3.40 -12.78 -11.02
C GLY A 174 -2.58 -13.17 -9.77
N LEU A 175 -1.59 -12.35 -9.34
CA LEU A 175 -0.91 -12.58 -8.06
C LEU A 175 -1.75 -12.15 -6.84
N PHE A 176 -2.77 -11.31 -7.02
CA PHE A 176 -3.55 -10.78 -5.91
C PHE A 176 -4.21 -11.88 -5.05
N PRO A 177 -4.92 -12.88 -5.62
CA PRO A 177 -5.50 -13.95 -4.82
C PRO A 177 -4.46 -14.72 -4.01
N ALA A 178 -3.27 -14.95 -4.58
CA ALA A 178 -2.19 -15.64 -3.88
C ALA A 178 -1.72 -14.83 -2.66
N PHE A 179 -1.42 -13.54 -2.82
CA PHE A 179 -1.03 -12.68 -1.70
C PHE A 179 -2.14 -12.45 -0.68
N PHE A 180 -3.39 -12.38 -1.14
CA PHE A 180 -4.54 -12.25 -0.27
C PHE A 180 -4.70 -13.45 0.66
N VAL A 181 -4.52 -14.68 0.16
CA VAL A 181 -4.57 -15.89 1.00
C VAL A 181 -3.48 -15.90 2.06
N PHE A 182 -2.26 -15.46 1.72
CA PHE A 182 -1.17 -15.37 2.71
C PHE A 182 -1.46 -14.40 3.86
N LEU A 183 -2.34 -13.41 3.67
CA LEU A 183 -2.80 -12.52 4.75
C LEU A 183 -3.46 -13.30 5.89
N PHE A 184 -4.19 -14.37 5.57
CA PHE A 184 -4.99 -15.14 6.53
C PHE A 184 -4.26 -16.37 7.09
N ILE A 185 -3.09 -16.71 6.57
CA ILE A 185 -2.30 -17.85 7.08
C ILE A 185 -1.73 -17.58 8.48
N SER A 186 -1.61 -16.31 8.88
CA SER A 186 -1.06 -15.90 10.18
C SER A 186 -2.13 -15.59 11.25
N SER A 187 -3.41 -15.75 10.93
CA SER A 187 -4.56 -15.46 11.81
C SER A 187 -5.27 -16.74 12.21
#